data_AF-Q17C47-F1
#
_entry.id   AF-Q17C47-F1
#
_cell.length_a   1.000
_cell.length_b   1.000
_cell.length_c   1.000
_cell.angle_alpha   90.00
_cell.angle_beta   90.00
_cell.angle_gamma   90.00
#
_symmetry.space_group_name_H-M   'P 1'
#
loop_
_entity.id
_entity.type
_entity.pdbx_description
1 polymer ?
#
loop_
_entity_poly.entity_id
_entity_poly.type
_entity_poly.pdbx_seq_one_letter_code
_entity_poly.pdbx_strand_id
1 'polypeptide(L)'
;MPPPFPIDSSRECFRKARRTHSAANYVIHLCRMECYYTELGIMSDDTLYMDKVKEYLEKVEDPAREFYETVFQTCDDELMTRNNNFAVAVCSSYAALLEKCVEEKKKQQCPMEYSKKSM
;
A
#
# COMPACT_ATOMS: atom_id res chain seq x y z
N MET A 1 8.29 -13.07 -0.93
CA MET A 1 8.81 -11.75 -0.53
C MET A 1 8.20 -11.38 0.81
N PRO A 2 9.01 -10.97 1.81
CA PRO A 2 8.48 -10.51 3.10
C PRO A 2 7.58 -9.28 2.91
N PRO A 3 6.57 -9.06 3.78
CA PRO A 3 5.75 -7.86 3.73
C PRO A 3 6.58 -6.62 4.07
N PRO A 4 6.34 -5.46 3.41
CA PRO A 4 7.11 -4.24 3.68
C PRO A 4 6.72 -3.57 5.01
N PHE A 5 5.53 -3.88 5.54
CA PHE A 5 4.94 -3.21 6.70
C PHE A 5 4.29 -4.21 7.68
N PRO A 6 4.11 -3.84 8.96
CA PRO A 6 3.46 -4.69 9.97
C PRO A 6 1.99 -5.03 9.66
N ILE A 7 1.70 -6.33 9.51
CA ILE A 7 0.35 -6.82 9.14
C ILE A 7 -0.70 -6.53 10.22
N ASP A 8 -0.31 -6.43 11.49
CA ASP A 8 -1.26 -6.29 12.59
C ASP A 8 -2.02 -4.95 12.58
N SER A 9 -1.37 -3.85 12.18
CA SER A 9 -2.05 -2.56 12.00
C SER A 9 -3.10 -2.65 10.88
N SER A 10 -2.79 -3.36 9.79
CA SER A 10 -3.76 -3.59 8.70
C SER A 10 -4.98 -4.40 9.16
N ARG A 11 -4.79 -5.36 10.07
CA ARG A 11 -5.88 -6.15 10.66
C ARG A 11 -6.74 -5.31 11.59
N GLU A 12 -6.15 -4.42 12.37
CA GLU A 12 -6.90 -3.49 13.22
C GLU A 12 -7.73 -2.52 12.37
N CYS A 13 -7.14 -1.88 11.37
CA CYS A 13 -7.84 -1.01 10.43
C CYS A 13 -8.98 -1.73 9.69
N PHE A 14 -8.80 -2.99 9.31
CA PHE A 14 -9.89 -3.79 8.74
C PHE A 14 -11.06 -3.98 9.71
N ARG A 15 -10.78 -4.22 11.00
CA ARG A 15 -11.83 -4.34 12.03
C ARG A 15 -12.55 -3.01 12.23
N LYS A 16 -11.83 -1.88 12.25
CA LYS A 16 -12.40 -0.53 12.34
C LYS A 16 -13.31 -0.26 11.14
N ALA A 17 -12.81 -0.42 9.91
CA ALA A 17 -13.57 -0.18 8.69
C ALA A 17 -14.86 -1.03 8.61
N ARG A 18 -14.80 -2.31 9.00
CA ARG A 18 -15.99 -3.20 9.02
C ARG A 18 -17.04 -2.81 10.06
N ARG A 19 -16.66 -2.19 11.17
CA ARG A 19 -17.58 -1.75 12.22
C ARG A 19 -18.31 -0.46 11.81
N THR A 20 -17.59 0.43 11.13
CA THR A 20 -18.09 1.77 10.78
C THR A 20 -18.86 1.78 9.45
N HIS A 21 -18.56 0.86 8.53
CA HIS A 21 -19.16 0.83 7.19
C HIS A 21 -19.81 -0.53 6.92
N SER A 22 -21.14 -0.54 6.76
CA SER A 22 -21.94 -1.77 6.74
C SER A 22 -22.38 -2.27 5.37
N ALA A 23 -22.13 -1.56 4.26
CA ALA A 23 -22.81 -1.87 2.99
C ALA A 23 -21.94 -2.25 1.78
N ALA A 24 -20.68 -1.81 1.67
CA ALA A 24 -19.87 -2.05 0.47
C ALA A 24 -18.44 -2.50 0.78
N ASN A 25 -18.06 -3.69 0.29
CA ASN A 25 -16.70 -4.23 0.40
C ASN A 25 -15.65 -3.24 -0.17
N TYR A 26 -16.01 -2.50 -1.22
CA TYR A 26 -15.17 -1.47 -1.78
C TYR A 26 -14.86 -0.35 -0.77
N VAL A 27 -15.88 0.20 -0.09
CA VAL A 27 -15.70 1.24 0.93
C VAL A 27 -14.87 0.72 2.12
N ILE A 28 -15.15 -0.51 2.57
CA ILE A 28 -14.37 -1.15 3.63
C ILE A 28 -12.89 -1.26 3.22
N HIS A 29 -12.61 -1.58 1.96
CA HIS A 29 -11.25 -1.65 1.44
C HIS A 29 -10.56 -0.28 1.40
N LEU A 30 -11.23 0.76 0.87
CA LEU A 30 -10.68 2.13 0.86
C LEU A 30 -10.31 2.60 2.27
N CYS A 31 -11.27 2.52 3.20
CA CYS A 31 -11.09 2.96 4.57
C CYS A 31 -10.05 2.13 5.33
N ARG A 32 -9.94 0.82 5.04
CA ARG A 32 -8.87 0.00 5.61
C ARG A 32 -7.50 0.50 5.16
N MET A 33 -7.33 0.78 3.87
CA MET A 33 -6.02 1.17 3.33
C MET A 33 -5.62 2.56 3.77
N GLU A 34 -6.54 3.53 3.74
CA GLU A 34 -6.30 4.86 4.28
C GLU A 34 -5.91 4.79 5.76
N CYS A 35 -6.72 4.12 6.60
CA CYS A 35 -6.39 3.92 8.01
C CYS A 35 -5.01 3.29 8.18
N TYR A 36 -4.70 2.24 7.42
CA TYR A 36 -3.45 1.50 7.58
C TYR A 36 -2.22 2.36 7.26
N TYR A 37 -2.25 3.08 6.15
CA TYR A 37 -1.11 3.90 5.72
C TYR A 37 -0.96 5.18 6.56
N THR A 38 -2.07 5.75 7.02
CA THR A 38 -2.05 6.87 7.97
C THR A 38 -1.56 6.42 9.35
N GLU A 39 -1.98 5.26 9.87
CA GLU A 39 -1.49 4.72 11.16
C GLU A 39 0.01 4.40 11.13
N LEU A 40 0.52 3.95 9.98
CA LEU A 40 1.96 3.74 9.79
C LEU A 40 2.73 5.07 9.66
N GLY A 41 2.04 6.19 9.43
CA GLY A 41 2.63 7.51 9.20
C GLY A 41 3.32 7.65 7.84
N ILE A 42 3.12 6.69 6.92
CA ILE A 42 3.73 6.74 5.59
C ILE A 42 2.95 7.62 4.63
N MET A 43 1.77 8.11 5.02
CA MET A 43 0.90 8.89 4.16
C MET A 43 0.02 9.81 4.99
N SER A 44 -0.34 10.97 4.41
CA SER A 44 -1.44 11.82 4.86
C SER A 44 -2.22 12.28 3.64
N ASP A 45 -3.54 12.22 3.71
CA ASP A 45 -4.44 12.52 2.60
C ASP A 45 -4.03 11.73 1.34
N ASP A 46 -3.60 12.44 0.28
CA ASP A 46 -3.16 11.86 -0.99
C ASP A 46 -1.65 12.03 -1.21
N THR A 47 -0.86 12.15 -0.12
CA THR A 47 0.60 12.32 -0.18
C THR A 47 1.32 11.15 0.49
N LEU A 48 2.18 10.47 -0.26
CA LEU A 48 3.11 9.46 0.26
C LEU A 48 4.39 10.10 0.80
N TYR A 49 4.81 9.67 1.97
CA TYR A 49 6.05 10.06 2.63
C TYR A 49 7.11 8.97 2.44
N MET A 50 7.89 9.09 1.35
CA MET A 50 8.87 8.07 0.98
C MET A 50 10.02 7.92 1.97
N ASP A 51 10.33 8.94 2.75
CA ASP A 51 11.23 8.85 3.91
C ASP A 51 10.69 7.85 4.95
N LYS A 52 9.40 7.92 5.25
CA LYS A 52 8.73 6.99 6.17
C LYS A 52 8.60 5.58 5.61
N VAL A 53 8.33 5.44 4.32
CA VAL A 53 8.38 4.13 3.66
C VAL A 53 9.75 3.49 3.85
N LYS A 54 10.84 4.24 3.59
CA LYS A 54 12.22 3.76 3.76
C LYS A 54 12.54 3.35 5.19
N GLU A 55 12.08 4.10 6.19
CA GLU A 55 12.24 3.73 7.61
C GLU A 55 11.67 2.32 7.93
N TYR A 56 10.54 1.93 7.34
CA TYR A 56 10.02 0.56 7.50
C TYR A 56 10.85 -0.48 6.74
N LEU A 57 11.33 -0.11 5.55
CA LEU A 57 12.07 -1.00 4.67
C LEU A 57 13.50 -1.29 5.14
N GLU A 58 14.06 -0.50 6.06
CA GLU A 58 15.36 -0.80 6.70
C GLU A 58 15.42 -2.21 7.34
N LYS A 59 14.26 -2.71 7.80
CA LYS A 59 14.12 -4.04 8.41
C LYS A 59 13.88 -5.16 7.39
N VAL A 60 13.72 -4.81 6.11
CA VAL A 60 13.51 -5.75 5.01
C VAL A 60 14.86 -6.09 4.39
N GLU A 61 15.12 -7.37 4.13
CA GLU A 61 16.37 -7.80 3.50
C GLU A 61 16.45 -7.34 2.04
N ASP A 62 17.66 -7.07 1.57
CA ASP A 62 17.92 -6.97 0.12
C ASP A 62 17.74 -8.36 -0.51
N PRO A 63 17.12 -8.52 -1.69
CA PRO A 63 16.68 -7.53 -2.68
C PRO A 63 15.23 -7.03 -2.52
N ALA A 64 14.48 -7.49 -1.52
CA ALA A 64 13.08 -7.08 -1.33
C ALA A 64 12.95 -5.59 -0.97
N ARG A 65 13.90 -5.06 -0.20
CA ARG A 65 13.95 -3.63 0.14
C ARG A 65 14.00 -2.75 -1.09
N GLU A 66 15.02 -2.94 -1.94
CA GLU A 66 15.20 -2.18 -3.19
C GLU A 66 13.99 -2.27 -4.11
N PHE A 67 13.39 -3.46 -4.20
CA PHE A 67 12.17 -3.68 -4.96
C PHE A 67 11.02 -2.81 -4.43
N TYR A 68 10.73 -2.87 -3.13
CA TYR A 68 9.64 -2.08 -2.54
C TYR A 68 9.90 -0.58 -2.66
N GLU A 69 11.11 -0.10 -2.38
CA GLU A 69 11.45 1.33 -2.53
C GLU A 69 11.16 1.83 -3.94
N THR A 70 11.62 1.08 -4.95
CA THR A 70 11.42 1.44 -6.36
C THR A 70 9.94 1.43 -6.74
N VAL A 71 9.20 0.41 -6.30
CA VAL A 71 7.79 0.22 -6.67
C VAL A 71 6.89 1.25 -6.00
N PHE A 72 7.11 1.57 -4.72
CA PHE A 72 6.32 2.61 -4.04
C PHE A 72 6.51 3.97 -4.71
N GLN A 73 7.76 4.36 -5.00
CA GLN A 73 8.03 5.61 -5.73
C GLN A 73 7.37 5.62 -7.11
N THR A 74 7.54 4.54 -7.88
CA THR A 74 6.97 4.45 -9.24
C THR A 74 5.44 4.56 -9.20
N CYS A 75 4.79 3.87 -8.26
CA CYS A 75 3.34 3.90 -8.14
C CYS A 75 2.81 5.27 -7.69
N ASP A 76 3.52 5.97 -6.81
CA ASP A 76 3.20 7.36 -6.45
C ASP A 76 3.28 8.29 -7.66
N ASP A 77 4.41 8.27 -8.38
CA ASP A 77 4.63 9.08 -9.58
C ASP A 77 3.54 8.84 -10.64
N GLU A 78 3.19 7.57 -10.88
CA GLU A 78 2.13 7.19 -11.82
C GLU A 78 0.75 7.71 -11.40
N LEU A 79 0.42 7.69 -10.11
CA LEU A 79 -0.87 8.16 -9.59
C LEU A 79 -0.98 9.68 -9.64
N MET A 80 0.09 10.38 -9.29
CA MET A 80 0.15 11.84 -9.31
C MET A 80 0.14 12.39 -10.75
N THR A 81 0.82 11.72 -11.68
CA THR A 81 0.85 12.15 -13.10
C THR A 81 -0.50 11.98 -13.79
N ARG A 82 -1.30 10.97 -13.41
CA ARG A 82 -2.61 10.71 -14.04
C ARG A 82 -3.68 11.74 -13.67
N ASN A 83 -3.36 12.73 -12.82
CA ASN A 83 -4.30 13.72 -12.28
C ASN A 83 -5.61 13.06 -11.86
N ASN A 84 -5.47 11.93 -11.15
CA ASN A 84 -6.61 11.19 -10.65
C ASN A 84 -7.34 12.15 -9.71
N ASN A 85 -8.51 12.65 -10.14
CA ASN A 85 -9.47 13.24 -9.21
C ASN A 85 -9.86 12.10 -8.28
N PHE A 86 -9.09 11.90 -7.21
CA PHE A 86 -9.39 10.92 -6.19
C PHE A 86 -10.81 11.23 -5.74
N ALA A 87 -11.72 10.29 -6.01
CA ALA A 87 -13.12 10.54 -5.76
C ALA A 87 -13.25 10.94 -4.28
N VAL A 88 -13.97 12.02 -4.01
CA VAL A 88 -14.35 12.40 -2.65
C VAL A 88 -15.28 11.31 -2.14
N ALA A 89 -14.66 10.25 -1.63
CA ALA A 89 -15.29 9.13 -0.98
C ALA A 89 -15.24 9.36 0.53
N VAL A 90 -15.88 8.47 1.27
CA VAL A 90 -15.84 8.46 2.74
C VAL A 90 -14.40 8.35 3.27
N CYS A 91 -13.51 7.76 2.47
CA CYS A 91 -12.10 7.53 2.74
C CYS A 91 -11.30 7.72 1.46
N SER A 92 -10.06 8.22 1.52
CA SER A 92 -9.23 8.44 0.34
C SER A 92 -9.07 7.16 -0.50
N SER A 93 -9.17 7.33 -1.82
CA SER A 93 -8.90 6.26 -2.78
C SER A 93 -7.43 6.10 -3.11
N TYR A 94 -6.59 7.10 -2.80
CA TYR A 94 -5.16 7.09 -3.11
C TYR A 94 -4.45 5.90 -2.46
N ALA A 95 -4.66 5.65 -1.16
CA ALA A 95 -4.04 4.55 -0.43
C ALA A 95 -4.35 3.17 -1.05
N ALA A 96 -5.60 2.96 -1.46
CA ALA A 96 -6.03 1.71 -2.08
C ALA A 96 -5.50 1.55 -3.51
N LEU A 97 -5.42 2.65 -4.27
CA LEU A 97 -4.84 2.65 -5.61
C LEU A 97 -3.32 2.41 -5.57
N LEU A 98 -2.63 3.01 -4.60
CA LEU A 98 -1.21 2.79 -4.35
C LEU A 98 -0.94 1.32 -4.05
N GLU A 99 -1.66 0.74 -3.09
CA GLU A 99 -1.53 -0.69 -2.75
C GLU A 99 -1.83 -1.60 -3.94
N LYS A 100 -2.87 -1.28 -4.71
CA LYS A 100 -3.19 -2.03 -5.93
C LYS A 100 -2.03 -1.99 -6.93
N CYS A 101 -1.46 -0.82 -7.17
CA CYS A 101 -0.32 -0.67 -8.07
C CYS A 101 0.89 -1.48 -7.58
N VAL A 102 1.21 -1.39 -6.29
CA VAL A 102 2.33 -2.14 -5.67
C VAL A 102 2.13 -3.66 -5.85
N GLU A 103 0.92 -4.16 -5.59
CA GLU A 103 0.60 -5.58 -5.77
C GLU A 103 0.63 -6.02 -7.24
N GLU A 104 0.24 -5.15 -8.18
CA GLU A 104 0.36 -5.42 -9.62
C GLU A 104 1.82 -5.50 -10.07
N LYS A 105 2.66 -4.54 -9.67
CA LYS A 105 4.10 -4.55 -9.97
C LYS A 105 4.77 -5.76 -9.33
N LYS A 106 4.44 -6.10 -8.09
CA LYS A 106 4.90 -7.31 -7.40
C LYS A 106 4.56 -8.59 -8.16
N LYS A 107 3.36 -8.71 -8.73
CA LYS A 107 3.00 -9.88 -9.56
C LYS A 107 3.82 -9.97 -10.85
N GLN A 108 4.17 -8.83 -11.44
CA GLN A 108 4.87 -8.75 -12.72
C GLN A 108 6.40 -8.85 -12.59
N GLN A 109 6.94 -8.32 -11.50
CA GLN A 109 8.36 -8.02 -11.34
C GLN A 109 8.93 -8.66 -10.05
N CYS A 110 8.22 -9.64 -9.47
CA CYS A 110 8.70 -10.36 -8.29
C CYS A 110 10.15 -10.82 -8.50
N PRO A 111 11.09 -10.45 -7.61
CA PRO A 111 12.48 -10.90 -7.73
C PRO A 111 12.54 -12.43 -7.81
N MET A 112 13.49 -12.96 -8.58
CA MET A 112 13.59 -14.39 -8.86
C MET A 112 13.81 -15.20 -7.58
N GLU A 113 14.51 -14.62 -6.61
CA GLU A 113 14.80 -15.17 -5.27
C GLU A 113 13.52 -15.48 -4.49
N TYR A 114 12.44 -14.75 -4.76
CA TYR A 114 11.13 -14.91 -4.12
C TYR A 114 10.09 -15.56 -5.02
N SER A 115 10.41 -15.76 -6.29
CA SER A 115 9.56 -16.45 -7.24
C SER A 115 9.59 -17.94 -6.92
N LYS A 116 8.45 -18.52 -6.53
CA LYS A 116 8.35 -19.98 -6.47
C LYS A 116 8.60 -20.50 -7.88
N LYS A 117 9.76 -21.13 -8.12
CA LYS A 117 9.90 -22.04 -9.26
C LYS A 117 8.80 -23.08 -9.09
N SER A 118 7.76 -23.01 -9.91
CA SER A 118 6.96 -24.20 -10.19
C SER A 118 7.92 -25.19 -10.85
N MET A 119 8.48 -26.10 -10.06
CA MET A 119 9.00 -27.38 -10.56
C MET A 119 7.81 -28.29 -10.85
#